data_AF-A0A6G3WL14-F1
#
_entry.id   AF-A0A6G3WL14-F1
#
_cell.length_a   1.000
_cell.length_b   1.000
_cell.length_c   1.000
_cell.angle_alpha   90.00
_cell.angle_beta   90.00
_cell.angle_gamma   90.00
#
_symmetry.space_group_name_H-M   'P 1'
#
loop_
_entity.id
_entity.type
_entity.pdbx_description
1 polymer ?
#
loop_
_entity_poly.entity_id
_entity_poly.type
_entity_poly.pdbx_seq_one_letter_code
_entity_poly.pdbx_strand_id
1 'polypeptide(L)'
;VLAVEIDRAGLEWALAHAELSHYVRGVHADRAAWQRSLRAAPARVQWDPERDLDLNPLPYRSLQLGLSGEASRRYADEWTVSVRDVTPLAREVHAAVRAGERERAAALLPVETPLDLAAPRPVRGASAASDT
;
A
#
# COMPACT_ATOMS: atom_id res chain seq x y z
N VAL A 1 -16.84 0.13 1.32
CA VAL A 1 -15.49 -0.46 1.33
C VAL A 1 -15.51 -1.66 0.42
N LEU A 2 -14.64 -1.69 -0.59
CA LEU A 2 -14.53 -2.79 -1.53
C LEU A 2 -13.21 -3.52 -1.30
N ALA A 3 -13.23 -4.85 -1.36
CA ALA A 3 -12.05 -5.68 -1.50
C ALA A 3 -11.87 -5.98 -2.99
N VAL A 4 -10.69 -5.67 -3.52
CA VAL A 4 -10.32 -5.99 -4.90
C VAL A 4 -9.26 -7.08 -4.86
N GLU A 5 -9.53 -8.16 -5.57
CA GLU A 5 -8.57 -9.21 -5.82
C GLU A 5 -7.88 -8.92 -7.16
N ILE A 6 -6.56 -8.86 -7.15
CA ILE A 6 -5.76 -8.67 -8.35
C ILE A 6 -4.84 -9.86 -8.58
N ASP A 7 -4.50 -10.08 -9.83
CA ASP A 7 -3.53 -11.10 -10.19
C ASP A 7 -2.14 -10.75 -9.61
N ARG A 8 -1.42 -11.79 -9.18
CA ARG A 8 -0.11 -11.65 -8.54
C ARG A 8 0.94 -11.05 -9.49
N ALA A 9 0.91 -11.43 -10.76
CA ALA A 9 1.90 -10.96 -11.74
C ALA A 9 1.70 -9.48 -12.07
N GLY A 10 0.45 -8.99 -12.06
CA GLY A 10 0.07 -7.59 -12.18
C GLY A 10 0.59 -6.78 -10.99
N LEU A 11 0.44 -7.28 -9.76
CA LEU A 11 1.04 -6.65 -8.58
C LEU A 11 2.58 -6.58 -8.69
N GLU A 12 3.22 -7.69 -9.04
CA GLU A 12 4.68 -7.76 -9.22
C GLU A 12 5.15 -6.78 -10.30
N TRP A 13 4.46 -6.73 -11.44
CA TRP A 13 4.75 -5.77 -12.50
C TRP A 13 4.61 -4.34 -11.99
N ALA A 14 3.54 -4.01 -11.27
CA ALA A 14 3.33 -2.66 -10.75
C ALA A 14 4.45 -2.24 -9.78
N LEU A 15 4.89 -3.15 -8.90
CA LEU A 15 5.99 -2.89 -7.98
C LEU A 15 7.34 -2.73 -8.71
N ALA A 16 7.61 -3.53 -9.73
CA ALA A 16 8.83 -3.43 -10.54
C ALA A 16 8.91 -2.13 -11.37
N HIS A 17 7.76 -1.52 -11.68
CA HIS A 17 7.67 -0.27 -12.44
C HIS A 17 7.32 0.94 -11.56
N ALA A 18 7.42 0.80 -10.24
CA ALA A 18 7.13 1.87 -9.31
C ALA A 18 8.34 2.75 -9.01
N GLU A 19 8.07 4.03 -8.74
CA GLU A 19 9.02 4.97 -8.13
C GLU A 19 8.55 5.39 -6.72
N LEU A 20 9.47 5.74 -5.83
CA LEU A 20 9.13 6.28 -4.52
C LEU A 20 8.38 7.61 -4.67
N SER A 21 7.28 7.77 -3.93
CA SER A 21 6.42 8.96 -3.98
C SER A 21 7.11 10.25 -3.55
N HIS A 22 8.26 10.15 -2.89
CA HIS A 22 9.07 11.26 -2.39
C HIS A 22 10.57 11.01 -2.63
N TYR A 23 11.35 12.09 -2.69
CA TYR A 23 12.80 12.01 -2.81
C TYR A 23 13.42 11.42 -1.53
N VAL A 24 14.14 10.32 -1.68
CA VAL A 24 14.99 9.73 -0.64
C VAL A 24 16.46 9.89 -1.00
N ARG A 25 17.22 10.58 -0.15
CA ARG A 25 18.69 10.68 -0.27
C ARG A 25 19.30 9.28 -0.10
N GLY A 26 20.22 8.91 -0.99
CA GLY A 26 20.88 7.59 -0.96
C GLY A 26 20.15 6.50 -1.73
N VAL A 27 18.87 6.71 -2.10
CA VAL A 27 18.19 5.93 -3.15
C VAL A 27 18.34 6.63 -4.50
N HIS A 28 17.97 7.91 -4.54
CA HIS A 28 18.06 8.70 -5.76
C HIS A 28 19.37 9.50 -5.80
N ALA A 29 19.90 9.68 -7.01
CA ALA A 29 21.10 10.49 -7.24
C ALA A 29 20.89 11.96 -6.86
N ASP A 30 19.79 12.56 -7.32
CA ASP A 30 19.39 13.93 -7.01
C ASP A 30 17.86 14.12 -7.19
N ARG A 31 17.34 15.28 -6.77
CA ARG A 31 15.91 15.62 -6.87
C ARG A 31 15.43 15.70 -8.32
N ALA A 32 16.24 16.17 -9.25
CA ALA A 32 15.85 16.33 -10.65
C ALA A 32 15.73 14.98 -11.38
N ALA A 33 16.64 14.05 -11.10
CA ALA A 33 16.61 12.67 -11.57
C ALA A 33 15.37 11.94 -11.03
N TRP A 34 15.12 12.03 -9.73
CA TRP A 34 13.90 11.47 -9.11
C TRP A 34 12.64 12.06 -9.74
N GLN A 35 12.53 13.38 -9.91
CA GLN A 35 11.37 13.99 -10.55
C GLN A 35 11.14 13.53 -12.00
N ARG A 36 12.21 13.29 -12.77
CA ARG A 36 12.08 12.71 -14.13
C ARG A 36 11.57 11.27 -14.05
N SER A 37 12.15 10.45 -13.18
CA SER A 37 11.72 9.06 -12.96
C SER A 37 10.25 8.99 -12.51
N LEU A 38 9.87 9.77 -11.50
CA LEU A 38 8.52 9.82 -10.94
C LEU A 38 7.44 10.24 -11.96
N ARG A 39 7.80 11.07 -12.94
CA ARG A 39 6.89 11.46 -14.05
C ARG A 39 6.74 10.35 -15.09
N ALA A 40 7.78 9.54 -15.29
CA ALA A 40 7.76 8.43 -16.25
C ALA A 40 7.17 7.14 -15.64
N ALA A 41 7.29 6.96 -14.33
CA ALA A 41 6.84 5.76 -13.64
C ALA A 41 5.31 5.63 -13.67
N PRO A 42 4.76 4.51 -14.18
CA PRO A 42 3.32 4.28 -14.20
C PRO A 42 2.77 3.91 -12.81
N ALA A 43 3.65 3.57 -11.86
CA ALA A 43 3.28 3.26 -10.48
C ALA A 43 4.13 4.08 -9.49
N ARG A 44 3.57 4.31 -8.29
CA ARG A 44 4.24 5.02 -7.20
C ARG A 44 4.06 4.27 -5.90
N VAL A 45 5.14 4.12 -5.13
CA VAL A 45 5.12 3.49 -3.81
C VAL A 45 5.35 4.52 -2.72
N GLN A 46 4.50 4.47 -1.70
CA GLN A 46 4.67 5.16 -0.43
C GLN A 46 4.59 4.14 0.71
N TRP A 47 5.39 4.36 1.74
CA TRP A 47 5.41 3.52 2.94
C TRP A 47 4.86 4.30 4.13
N ASP A 48 3.60 4.09 4.45
CA ASP A 48 2.88 4.81 5.50
C ASP A 48 2.96 4.09 6.86
N PRO A 49 2.81 4.78 8.00
CA PRO A 49 2.69 4.12 9.29
C PRO A 49 1.49 3.18 9.32
N GLU A 50 1.73 1.89 9.58
CA GLU A 50 0.66 0.92 9.82
C GLU A 50 0.09 1.12 11.23
N ARG A 51 -1.19 0.79 11.43
CA ARG A 51 -1.87 0.98 12.71
C ARG A 51 -2.68 -0.23 13.14
N ASP A 52 -2.73 -0.48 14.45
CA ASP A 52 -3.61 -1.48 15.02
C ASP A 52 -5.09 -1.01 15.10
N LEU A 53 -5.95 -1.87 15.64
CA LEU A 53 -7.39 -1.59 15.84
C LEU A 53 -7.66 -0.39 16.76
N ASP A 54 -6.70 -0.01 17.59
CA ASP A 54 -6.78 1.14 18.50
C ASP A 54 -6.05 2.37 17.91
N LEU A 55 -5.62 2.29 16.65
CA LEU A 55 -4.91 3.33 15.87
C LEU A 55 -3.48 3.62 16.35
N ASN A 56 -2.90 2.76 17.20
CA ASN A 56 -1.51 2.87 17.62
C ASN A 56 -0.58 2.47 16.45
N PRO A 57 0.57 3.14 16.29
CA PRO A 57 1.52 2.80 15.24
C PRO A 57 2.16 1.43 15.48
N LEU A 58 2.28 0.63 14.42
CA LEU A 58 2.96 -0.66 14.43
C LEU A 58 4.44 -0.54 14.01
N PRO A 59 5.29 -1.55 14.33
CA PRO A 59 6.73 -1.51 14.00
C PRO A 59 7.03 -1.73 12.51
N TYR A 60 6.00 -1.88 11.68
CA TYR A 60 6.08 -2.01 10.23
C TYR A 60 5.22 -0.95 9.55
N ARG A 61 5.32 -0.87 8.23
CA ARG A 61 4.66 0.15 7.40
C ARG A 61 3.77 -0.50 6.36
N SER A 62 2.66 0.16 6.05
CA SER A 62 1.77 -0.21 4.95
C SER A 62 2.36 0.28 3.63
N LEU A 63 2.24 -0.51 2.58
CA LEU A 63 2.54 -0.08 1.23
C LEU A 63 1.30 0.56 0.61
N GLN A 64 1.38 1.84 0.26
CA GLN A 64 0.40 2.51 -0.59
C GLN A 64 0.94 2.54 -2.02
N LEU A 65 0.17 1.96 -2.95
CA LEU A 65 0.49 1.88 -4.37
C LEU A 65 -0.44 2.80 -5.17
N GLY A 66 0.12 3.87 -5.74
CA GLY A 66 -0.59 4.74 -6.68
C GLY A 66 -0.37 4.26 -8.11
N LEU A 67 -1.44 4.07 -8.88
CA LEU A 67 -1.38 3.63 -10.28
C LEU A 67 -1.77 4.78 -11.23
N SER A 68 -1.06 4.90 -12.33
CA SER A 68 -1.29 5.93 -13.35
C SER A 68 -0.93 5.42 -14.75
N GLY A 69 -1.37 6.13 -15.77
CA GLY A 69 -1.08 5.79 -17.16
C GLY A 69 -1.47 4.34 -17.50
N GLU A 70 -0.50 3.56 -17.97
CA GLU A 70 -0.69 2.16 -18.33
C GLU A 70 -1.07 1.27 -17.15
N ALA A 71 -0.48 1.48 -15.96
CA ALA A 71 -0.76 0.63 -14.81
C ALA A 71 -2.23 0.73 -14.36
N SER A 72 -2.83 1.91 -14.47
CA SER A 72 -4.26 2.11 -14.12
C SER A 72 -5.18 1.36 -15.08
N ARG A 73 -4.88 1.38 -16.40
CA ARG A 73 -5.65 0.64 -17.40
C ARG A 73 -5.51 -0.87 -17.19
N ARG A 74 -4.27 -1.36 -17.07
CA ARG A 74 -4.04 -2.79 -16.81
C ARG A 74 -4.69 -3.26 -15.52
N TYR A 75 -4.64 -2.46 -14.46
CA TYR A 75 -5.36 -2.78 -13.22
C TYR A 75 -6.85 -2.99 -13.44
N ALA A 76 -7.50 -2.09 -14.18
CA ALA A 76 -8.94 -2.16 -14.42
C ALA A 76 -9.33 -3.28 -15.40
N ASP A 77 -8.57 -3.44 -16.48
CA ASP A 77 -8.98 -4.24 -17.64
C ASP A 77 -8.35 -5.64 -17.65
N GLU A 78 -7.21 -5.83 -16.98
CA GLU A 78 -6.39 -7.05 -17.07
C GLU A 78 -6.16 -7.72 -15.72
N TRP A 79 -5.81 -6.95 -14.68
CA TRP A 79 -5.36 -7.52 -13.40
C TRP A 79 -6.48 -7.80 -12.41
N THR A 80 -7.61 -7.09 -12.50
CA THR A 80 -8.73 -7.28 -11.56
C THR A 80 -9.38 -8.64 -11.78
N VAL A 81 -9.25 -9.51 -10.78
CA VAL A 81 -9.85 -10.86 -10.77
C VAL A 81 -11.27 -10.82 -10.20
N SER A 82 -11.46 -10.12 -9.07
CA SER A 82 -12.76 -10.03 -8.42
C SER A 82 -12.92 -8.74 -7.60
N VAL A 83 -14.16 -8.29 -7.44
CA VAL A 83 -14.52 -7.17 -6.55
C VAL A 83 -15.63 -7.63 -5.61
N ARG A 84 -15.42 -7.45 -4.30
CA ARG A 84 -16.39 -7.82 -3.27
C ARG A 84 -16.72 -6.63 -2.39
N ASP A 85 -18.00 -6.39 -2.13
CA ASP A 85 -18.40 -5.42 -1.12
C ASP A 85 -18.17 -5.99 0.29
N VAL A 86 -17.19 -5.43 0.98
CA VAL A 86 -16.84 -5.79 2.36
C VAL A 86 -17.29 -4.72 3.35
N THR A 87 -18.13 -3.78 2.93
CA THR A 87 -18.72 -2.76 3.82
C THR A 87 -19.42 -3.38 5.03
N PRO A 88 -20.20 -4.48 4.91
CA PRO A 88 -20.81 -5.11 6.08
C PRO A 88 -19.77 -5.61 7.08
N LEU A 89 -18.71 -6.28 6.61
CA LEU A 89 -17.61 -6.75 7.45
C LEU A 89 -16.90 -5.59 8.15
N ALA A 90 -16.58 -4.51 7.42
CA ALA A 90 -15.95 -3.33 7.99
C ALA A 90 -16.82 -2.68 9.09
N ARG A 91 -18.14 -2.66 8.91
CA ARG A 91 -19.08 -2.18 9.93
C ARG A 91 -19.11 -3.10 11.16
N GLU A 92 -19.02 -4.42 10.97
CA GLU A 92 -18.98 -5.36 12.09
C GLU A 92 -17.69 -5.21 12.92
N VAL A 93 -16.53 -5.12 12.26
CA VAL A 93 -15.25 -4.83 12.93
C VAL A 93 -15.35 -3.53 13.71
N HIS A 94 -15.86 -2.46 13.08
CA HIS A 94 -16.04 -1.17 13.75
C HIS A 94 -16.97 -1.26 14.98
N ALA A 95 -18.06 -2.01 14.89
CA ALA A 95 -18.99 -2.20 15.99
C ALA A 95 -18.34 -2.95 17.16
N ALA A 96 -17.59 -4.03 16.90
CA ALA A 96 -16.84 -4.77 17.92
C ALA A 96 -15.79 -3.88 18.61
N VAL A 97 -15.05 -3.07 17.84
CA VAL A 97 -14.13 -2.06 18.39
C VAL A 97 -14.87 -1.02 19.22
N ARG A 98 -16.08 -0.61 18.84
CA ARG A 98 -16.85 0.36 19.64
C ARG A 98 -17.40 -0.24 20.93
N ALA A 99 -17.68 -1.53 20.95
CA ALA A 99 -18.19 -2.28 22.10
C ALA A 99 -17.12 -2.72 23.11
N GLY A 100 -15.83 -2.53 22.81
CA GLY A 100 -14.74 -3.04 23.67
C GLY A 100 -14.29 -4.47 23.34
N GLU A 101 -14.91 -5.12 22.36
CA GLU A 101 -14.71 -6.54 22.01
C GLU A 101 -13.49 -6.74 21.09
N ARG A 102 -12.27 -6.50 21.61
CA ARG A 102 -11.02 -6.52 20.81
C ARG A 102 -10.73 -7.88 20.18
N GLU A 103 -10.87 -8.96 20.93
CA GLU A 103 -10.59 -10.32 20.45
C GLU A 103 -11.52 -10.68 19.28
N ARG A 104 -12.81 -10.32 19.38
CA ARG A 104 -13.77 -10.50 18.31
C ARG A 104 -13.41 -9.65 17.10
N ALA A 105 -13.08 -8.38 17.29
CA ALA A 105 -12.67 -7.51 16.19
C ALA A 105 -11.44 -8.07 15.45
N ALA A 106 -10.44 -8.58 16.18
CA ALA A 106 -9.25 -9.21 15.62
C ALA A 106 -9.58 -10.50 14.85
N ALA A 107 -10.49 -11.34 15.36
CA ALA A 107 -10.91 -12.57 14.70
C ALA A 107 -11.65 -12.34 13.37
N LEU A 108 -12.21 -11.15 13.15
CA LEU A 108 -12.86 -10.75 11.91
C LEU A 108 -11.89 -10.21 10.84
N LEU A 109 -10.65 -9.87 11.22
CA LEU A 109 -9.66 -9.37 10.28
C LEU A 109 -9.17 -10.50 9.35
N PRO A 110 -8.82 -10.19 8.10
CA PRO A 110 -8.23 -11.17 7.19
C PRO A 110 -6.89 -11.68 7.75
N VAL A 111 -6.62 -12.97 7.54
CA VAL A 111 -5.33 -13.56 7.90
C VAL A 111 -4.27 -13.08 6.91
N GLU A 112 -3.24 -12.40 7.43
CA GLU A 112 -2.13 -11.92 6.63
C GLU A 112 -1.10 -13.03 6.39
N THR A 113 -0.66 -13.17 5.14
CA THR A 113 0.41 -14.10 4.75
C THR A 113 1.56 -13.32 4.11
N PRO A 114 2.82 -13.54 4.52
CA PRO A 114 3.96 -12.83 3.93
C PRO A 114 4.05 -13.03 2.41
N LEU A 115 4.31 -11.94 1.72
CA LEU A 115 4.49 -11.90 0.28
C LEU A 115 5.92 -11.49 -0.06
N ASP A 116 6.70 -12.42 -0.62
CA ASP A 116 8.08 -12.15 -1.01
C ASP A 116 8.13 -11.51 -2.42
N LEU A 117 7.90 -10.20 -2.47
CA LEU A 117 8.03 -9.38 -3.68
C LEU A 117 8.94 -8.19 -3.42
N ALA A 118 9.79 -7.88 -4.41
CA ALA A 118 10.60 -6.67 -4.39
C ALA A 118 9.69 -5.44 -4.61
N ALA A 119 9.94 -4.38 -3.84
CA ALA A 119 9.30 -3.09 -4.00
C ALA A 119 10.34 -1.98 -3.75
N PRO A 120 10.21 -0.80 -4.36
CA PRO A 120 11.02 0.36 -4.02
C PRO A 120 10.91 0.65 -2.51
N ARG A 121 12.06 0.77 -1.84
CA ARG A 121 12.12 1.01 -0.39
C ARG A 121 13.06 2.17 -0.10
N PRO A 122 12.76 3.00 0.91
CA PRO A 122 13.74 3.95 1.44
C PRO A 122 14.91 3.19 2.07
N VAL A 123 16.10 3.80 2.10
CA VAL A 123 17.24 3.26 2.86
C VAL A 123 16.86 3.18 4.34
N ARG A 124 17.27 2.10 5.04
CA ARG A 124 17.08 1.97 6.49
C ARG A 124 17.55 3.25 7.21
N GLY A 125 16.67 3.87 8.00
CA GLY A 125 16.95 5.10 8.75
C GLY A 125 16.55 6.40 8.05
N ALA A 126 16.14 6.37 6.76
CA ALA A 126 15.53 7.52 6.12
C ALA A 126 14.07 7.65 6.55
N SER A 127 13.79 8.51 7.53
CA SER A 127 12.44 9.02 7.75
C SER A 127 12.03 9.81 6.49
N ALA A 128 10.86 9.51 5.94
CA ALA A 128 10.20 10.40 5.01
C ALA A 128 9.95 11.70 5.77
N ALA A 129 10.82 12.70 5.56
CA ALA A 129 10.62 14.02 6.12
C ALA A 129 9.27 14.53 5.60
N SER A 130 8.31 14.67 6.52
CA SER A 130 7.07 15.38 6.27
C SER A 130 7.43 16.85 6.09
N ASP A 131 7.60 17.29 4.84
CA ASP A 131 7.71 18.71 4.53
C ASP A 131 6.37 19.37 4.90
N THR A 132 6.44 20.26 5.88
CA THR A 132 5.42 21.24 6.27
C THR A 132 5.43 22.39 5.26
#